data_AF-K1ZWB4-F1
#
_entry.id   AF-K1ZWB4-F1
#
_cell.length_a   1.000
_cell.length_b   1.000
_cell.length_c   1.000
_cell.angle_alpha   90.00
_cell.angle_beta   90.00
_cell.angle_gamma   90.00
#
_symmetry.space_group_name_H-M   'P 1'
#
loop_
_entity.id
_entity.type
_entity.pdbx_description
1 polymer ?
#
loop_
_entity_poly.entity_id
_entity_poly.type
_entity_poly.pdbx_seq_one_letter_code
_entity_poly.pdbx_strand_id
1 'polypeptide(L)'
;MAGRENFSEKMLAYFPSEKEAIKSYIDLISRVNAGAKGFFAEKLIPKCFHFLTKNFLSSFFRRFARLSTKEVLDHLTDDKKLKAVLAAQYGDYGVVPSKSSFAIQAMVAKHYLDGGNYPIGGSSQIAATIIPKIEKSGGKVLVKAEVAEILVEKNQAVGVKMAKGEEFRAPIVISDAGVLNTYGHLLSATTRERFLVAHHLREIKPSLSHVGLYIGLKKTAEELGLTGTNLWIYPDYDHDESMARYEKDPHAPFPVVYISFPSAKDPTF
;
A
#
# COMPACT_ATOMS: atom_id res chain seq x y z
N MET A 1 -12.04 4.33 -19.42
CA MET A 1 -13.03 5.15 -18.69
C MET A 1 -13.04 4.72 -17.23
N ALA A 2 -12.81 5.67 -16.33
CA ALA A 2 -12.90 5.46 -14.88
C ALA A 2 -14.31 5.81 -14.38
N GLY A 3 -14.58 5.60 -13.10
CA GLY A 3 -15.82 5.96 -12.46
C GLY A 3 -16.62 4.76 -11.97
N ARG A 4 -17.33 4.98 -10.86
CA ARG A 4 -18.19 3.99 -10.20
C ARG A 4 -19.26 3.41 -11.14
N GLU A 5 -19.91 4.25 -11.94
CA GLU A 5 -20.97 3.83 -12.88
C GLU A 5 -20.39 2.92 -13.96
N ASN A 6 -19.34 3.36 -14.64
CA ASN A 6 -18.62 2.58 -15.66
C ASN A 6 -18.13 1.23 -15.11
N PHE A 7 -17.59 1.21 -13.88
CA PHE A 7 -17.20 -0.03 -13.23
C PHE A 7 -18.41 -0.95 -13.00
N SER A 8 -19.49 -0.41 -12.43
CA SER A 8 -20.72 -1.18 -12.17
C SER A 8 -21.29 -1.76 -13.45
N GLU A 9 -21.44 -0.97 -14.52
CA GLU A 9 -21.99 -1.42 -15.80
C GLU A 9 -21.16 -2.55 -16.41
N LYS A 10 -19.83 -2.41 -16.43
CA LYS A 10 -18.94 -3.46 -16.95
C LYS A 10 -19.01 -4.73 -16.12
N MET A 11 -19.01 -4.62 -14.79
CA MET A 11 -19.12 -5.78 -13.92
C MET A 11 -20.46 -6.50 -14.10
N LEU A 12 -21.57 -5.77 -14.29
CA LEU A 12 -22.87 -6.36 -14.58
C LEU A 12 -22.93 -7.03 -15.96
N ALA A 13 -22.20 -6.51 -16.96
CA ALA A 13 -22.08 -7.16 -18.25
C ALA A 13 -21.29 -8.47 -18.16
N TYR A 14 -20.26 -8.54 -17.32
CA TYR A 14 -19.46 -9.76 -17.12
C TYR A 14 -20.13 -10.80 -16.21
N PHE A 15 -20.90 -10.35 -15.22
CA PHE A 15 -21.55 -11.19 -14.21
C PHE A 15 -23.04 -10.82 -14.06
N PRO A 16 -23.88 -11.08 -15.08
CA PRO A 16 -25.27 -10.63 -15.09
C PRO A 16 -26.13 -11.25 -13.97
N SER A 17 -25.79 -12.44 -13.48
CA SER A 17 -26.48 -13.10 -12.36
C SER A 17 -26.13 -12.49 -10.99
N GLU A 18 -25.03 -11.76 -10.88
CA GLU A 18 -24.46 -11.29 -9.60
C GLU A 18 -24.79 -9.83 -9.30
N LYS A 19 -25.89 -9.32 -9.85
CA LYS A 19 -26.26 -7.90 -9.79
C LYS A 19 -26.31 -7.34 -8.37
N GLU A 20 -26.94 -8.07 -7.45
CA GLU A 20 -27.12 -7.61 -6.08
C GLU A 20 -25.82 -7.72 -5.26
N ALA A 21 -24.98 -8.73 -5.53
CA ALA A 21 -23.65 -8.85 -4.93
C ALA A 21 -22.74 -7.69 -5.35
N ILE A 22 -22.70 -7.34 -6.64
CA ILE A 22 -21.88 -6.24 -7.18
C ILE A 22 -22.31 -4.90 -6.58
N LYS A 23 -23.61 -4.60 -6.55
CA LYS A 23 -24.12 -3.37 -5.93
C LYS A 23 -23.77 -3.29 -4.45
N SER A 24 -24.03 -4.39 -3.72
CA SER A 24 -23.74 -4.48 -2.28
C SER A 24 -22.26 -4.27 -2.00
N TYR A 25 -21.38 -4.84 -2.83
CA TYR A 25 -19.94 -4.62 -2.75
C TYR A 25 -19.57 -3.14 -2.92
N ILE A 26 -20.04 -2.50 -4.00
CA ILE A 26 -19.73 -1.09 -4.31
C ILE A 26 -20.23 -0.15 -3.20
N ASP A 27 -21.43 -0.40 -2.66
CA ASP A 27 -21.97 0.35 -1.53
C ASP A 27 -21.16 0.12 -0.25
N LEU A 28 -20.78 -1.13 0.01
CA LEU A 28 -20.02 -1.49 1.18
C LEU A 28 -18.64 -0.82 1.19
N ILE A 29 -17.88 -0.90 0.08
CA ILE A 29 -16.57 -0.24 0.02
C ILE A 29 -16.71 1.28 0.18
N SER A 30 -17.77 1.88 -0.35
CA SER A 30 -18.05 3.32 -0.20
C SER A 30 -18.28 3.70 1.26
N ARG A 31 -19.09 2.91 1.99
CA ARG A 31 -19.41 3.11 3.41
C ARG A 31 -18.18 2.90 4.30
N VAL A 32 -17.40 1.85 4.06
CA VAL A 32 -16.18 1.57 4.82
C VAL A 32 -15.19 2.72 4.67
N ASN A 33 -14.97 3.20 3.45
CA ASN A 33 -14.13 4.37 3.20
C ASN A 33 -14.62 5.65 3.87
N ALA A 34 -15.93 5.89 3.90
CA ALA A 34 -16.49 7.03 4.61
C ALA A 34 -16.18 6.95 6.12
N GLY A 35 -16.24 5.75 6.71
CA GLY A 35 -15.86 5.50 8.09
C GLY A 35 -14.38 5.69 8.41
N ALA A 36 -13.49 5.62 7.40
CA ALA A 36 -12.06 5.83 7.59
C ALA A 36 -11.74 7.23 8.11
N LYS A 37 -12.51 8.26 7.71
CA LYS A 37 -12.34 9.64 8.19
C LYS A 37 -12.44 9.74 9.71
N GLY A 38 -13.47 9.10 10.29
CA GLY A 38 -13.66 9.07 11.74
C GLY A 38 -12.52 8.33 12.45
N PHE A 39 -12.06 7.21 11.88
CA PHE A 39 -10.92 6.46 12.40
C PHE A 39 -9.61 7.27 12.41
N PHE A 40 -9.31 8.02 11.34
CA PHE A 40 -8.09 8.84 11.30
C PHE A 40 -8.22 10.11 12.15
N ALA A 41 -9.39 10.75 12.19
CA ALA A 41 -9.63 11.91 13.05
C ALA A 41 -9.44 11.57 14.53
N GLU A 42 -9.83 10.35 14.95
CA GLU A 42 -9.62 9.86 16.32
C GLU A 42 -8.14 9.86 16.74
N LYS A 43 -7.21 9.70 15.79
CA LYS A 43 -5.76 9.74 16.06
C LYS A 43 -5.24 11.15 16.37
N LEU A 44 -5.99 12.19 16.00
CA LEU A 44 -5.66 13.58 16.29
C LEU A 44 -6.17 14.02 17.66
N ILE A 45 -7.06 13.24 18.28
CA ILE A 45 -7.65 13.55 19.58
C ILE A 45 -6.60 13.28 20.68
N PRO A 46 -6.36 14.24 21.58
CA PRO A 46 -5.45 14.03 22.71
C PRO A 46 -5.83 12.79 23.52
N LYS A 47 -4.83 12.03 23.99
CA LYS A 47 -5.02 10.73 24.65
C LYS A 47 -6.01 10.79 25.82
N CYS A 48 -6.09 11.91 26.55
CA CYS A 48 -7.03 12.12 27.65
C CYS A 48 -8.52 12.08 27.24
N PHE A 49 -8.84 12.36 25.97
CA PHE A 49 -10.21 12.33 25.45
C PHE A 49 -10.52 11.08 24.59
N HIS A 50 -9.55 10.18 24.45
CA HIS A 50 -9.66 9.01 23.59
C HIS A 50 -10.76 8.03 24.07
N PHE A 51 -10.95 7.88 25.39
CA PHE A 51 -11.98 7.00 25.97
C PHE A 51 -13.41 7.39 25.54
N LEU A 52 -13.66 8.68 25.35
CA LEU A 52 -14.99 9.20 24.99
C LEU A 52 -15.34 8.99 23.51
N THR A 53 -14.34 8.77 22.65
CA THR A 53 -14.52 8.85 21.18
C THR A 53 -14.20 7.54 20.45
N LYS A 54 -13.44 6.64 21.09
CA LYS A 54 -12.90 5.39 20.51
C LYS A 54 -13.92 4.44 19.87
N ASN A 55 -15.14 4.41 20.39
CA ASN A 55 -16.16 3.46 19.93
C ASN A 55 -17.23 4.08 19.04
N PHE A 56 -17.43 5.41 19.08
CA PHE A 56 -18.50 6.04 18.32
C PHE A 56 -18.06 6.38 16.88
N LEU A 57 -16.88 7.01 16.72
CA LEU A 57 -16.45 7.55 15.43
C LEU A 57 -15.88 6.51 14.47
N SER A 58 -15.41 5.37 14.98
CA SER A 58 -14.59 4.43 14.19
C SER A 58 -15.04 2.97 14.30
N SER A 59 -16.08 2.65 15.06
CA SER A 59 -16.55 1.26 15.26
C SER A 59 -16.88 0.56 13.94
N PHE A 60 -17.57 1.24 13.03
CA PHE A 60 -17.89 0.68 11.71
C PHE A 60 -16.64 0.32 10.92
N PHE A 61 -15.69 1.26 10.79
CA PHE A 61 -14.42 1.00 10.10
C PHE A 61 -13.61 -0.11 10.79
N ARG A 62 -13.49 -0.07 12.12
CA ARG A 62 -12.75 -1.07 12.91
C ARG A 62 -13.34 -2.47 12.80
N ARG A 63 -14.67 -2.60 12.67
CA ARG A 63 -15.33 -3.89 12.41
C ARG A 63 -14.80 -4.50 11.12
N PHE A 64 -14.82 -3.76 10.02
CA PHE A 64 -14.32 -4.23 8.73
C PHE A 64 -12.80 -4.32 8.66
N ALA A 65 -12.07 -3.56 9.50
CA ALA A 65 -10.63 -3.69 9.60
C ALA A 65 -10.20 -5.03 10.21
N ARG A 66 -11.06 -5.66 11.02
CA ARG A 66 -10.82 -6.95 11.67
C ARG A 66 -11.27 -8.17 10.86
N LEU A 67 -12.12 -7.96 9.85
CA LEU A 67 -12.57 -9.04 8.97
C LEU A 67 -11.58 -9.19 7.82
N SER A 68 -11.35 -10.44 7.43
CA SER A 68 -10.61 -10.73 6.21
C SER A 68 -11.41 -10.35 4.97
N THR A 69 -10.72 -10.06 3.88
CA THR A 69 -11.37 -9.78 2.60
C THR A 69 -12.19 -10.97 2.13
N LYS A 70 -11.65 -12.18 2.29
CA LYS A 70 -12.34 -13.43 1.96
C LYS A 70 -13.65 -13.58 2.74
N GLU A 71 -13.63 -13.40 4.06
CA GLU A 71 -14.85 -13.49 4.89
C GLU A 71 -15.93 -12.55 4.38
N VAL A 72 -15.59 -11.29 4.07
CA VAL A 72 -16.58 -10.34 3.58
C VAL A 72 -17.13 -10.72 2.20
N LEU A 73 -16.26 -11.14 1.27
CA LEU A 73 -16.68 -11.55 -0.06
C LEU A 73 -17.51 -12.84 -0.05
N ASP A 74 -17.24 -13.77 0.87
CA ASP A 74 -18.02 -14.99 1.07
C ASP A 74 -19.44 -14.71 1.55
N HIS A 75 -19.69 -13.58 2.24
CA HIS A 75 -21.05 -13.16 2.60
C HIS A 75 -21.82 -12.48 1.45
N LEU A 76 -21.14 -12.04 0.39
CA LEU A 76 -21.76 -11.28 -0.69
C LEU A 76 -22.24 -12.16 -1.85
N THR A 77 -21.57 -13.28 -2.12
CA THR A 77 -21.87 -14.17 -3.25
C THR A 77 -21.24 -15.55 -3.01
N ASP A 78 -21.69 -16.56 -3.76
CA ASP A 78 -21.03 -17.87 -3.86
C ASP A 78 -20.15 -18.01 -5.12
N ASP A 79 -20.23 -17.06 -6.06
CA ASP A 79 -19.46 -17.09 -7.31
C ASP A 79 -17.97 -16.85 -7.03
N LYS A 80 -17.18 -17.93 -7.13
CA LYS A 80 -15.73 -17.90 -6.91
C LYS A 80 -14.99 -16.95 -7.85
N LYS A 81 -15.43 -16.86 -9.11
CA LYS A 81 -14.81 -16.01 -10.12
C LYS A 81 -15.06 -14.53 -9.80
N LEU A 82 -16.27 -14.17 -9.40
CA LEU A 82 -16.57 -12.81 -8.97
C LEU A 82 -15.73 -12.42 -7.75
N LYS A 83 -15.65 -13.28 -6.72
CA LYS A 83 -14.80 -13.03 -5.54
C LYS A 83 -13.35 -12.75 -5.94
N ALA A 84 -12.80 -13.59 -6.81
CA ALA A 84 -11.43 -13.44 -7.30
C ALA A 84 -11.22 -12.12 -8.06
N VAL A 85 -12.16 -11.73 -8.92
CA VAL A 85 -12.10 -10.46 -9.67
C VAL A 85 -12.18 -9.27 -8.71
N LEU A 86 -13.11 -9.29 -7.75
CA LEU A 86 -13.24 -8.21 -6.76
C LEU A 86 -12.02 -8.10 -5.84
N ALA A 87 -11.31 -9.20 -5.60
CA ALA A 87 -10.12 -9.25 -4.76
C ALA A 87 -8.80 -9.11 -5.51
N ALA A 88 -8.81 -9.01 -6.85
CA ALA A 88 -7.60 -9.09 -7.67
C ALA A 88 -6.50 -8.12 -7.22
N GLN A 89 -6.86 -6.90 -6.83
CA GLN A 89 -5.92 -5.85 -6.43
C GLN A 89 -5.15 -6.12 -5.12
N TYR A 90 -5.25 -7.32 -4.52
CA TYR A 90 -4.55 -7.67 -3.29
C TYR A 90 -3.02 -7.53 -3.37
N GLY A 91 -2.44 -7.56 -4.57
CA GLY A 91 -1.03 -7.29 -4.79
C GLY A 91 -0.60 -5.87 -4.40
N ASP A 92 -1.51 -4.88 -4.43
CA ASP A 92 -1.21 -3.50 -4.03
C ASP A 92 -0.90 -3.35 -2.53
N TYR A 93 -1.34 -4.32 -1.71
CA TYR A 93 -1.03 -4.38 -0.28
C TYR A 93 -0.38 -5.71 0.15
N GLY A 94 -0.02 -6.57 -0.81
CA GLY A 94 0.85 -7.74 -0.62
C GLY A 94 0.32 -8.85 0.30
N VAL A 95 -1.00 -8.96 0.49
CA VAL A 95 -1.59 -9.98 1.38
C VAL A 95 -2.81 -10.64 0.72
N VAL A 96 -2.85 -11.96 0.69
CA VAL A 96 -3.97 -12.71 0.09
C VAL A 96 -5.32 -12.49 0.78
N PRO A 97 -6.45 -12.69 0.08
CA PRO A 97 -7.78 -12.39 0.60
C PRO A 97 -8.13 -13.05 1.94
N SER A 98 -7.67 -14.28 2.23
CA SER A 98 -7.93 -14.93 3.53
C SER A 98 -7.24 -14.27 4.73
N LYS A 99 -6.20 -13.48 4.49
CA LYS A 99 -5.37 -12.85 5.54
C LYS A 99 -5.46 -11.33 5.53
N SER A 100 -5.97 -10.72 4.46
CA SER A 100 -5.97 -9.27 4.30
C SER A 100 -7.16 -8.59 4.98
N SER A 101 -6.93 -7.41 5.56
CA SER A 101 -8.00 -6.60 6.14
C SER A 101 -8.95 -6.08 5.06
N PHE A 102 -10.26 -6.32 5.19
CA PHE A 102 -11.24 -5.81 4.22
C PHE A 102 -11.28 -4.27 4.20
N ALA A 103 -10.94 -3.59 5.30
CA ALA A 103 -10.85 -2.14 5.29
C ALA A 103 -9.77 -1.62 4.31
N ILE A 104 -8.63 -2.31 4.22
CA ILE A 104 -7.58 -1.97 3.24
C ILE A 104 -8.07 -2.27 1.82
N GLN A 105 -8.68 -3.43 1.61
CA GLN A 105 -9.30 -3.77 0.31
C GLN A 105 -10.29 -2.71 -0.14
N ALA A 106 -11.19 -2.28 0.74
CA ALA A 106 -12.17 -1.26 0.43
C ALA A 106 -11.50 0.07 0.04
N MET A 107 -10.45 0.48 0.74
CA MET A 107 -9.71 1.71 0.44
C MET A 107 -9.06 1.64 -0.95
N VAL A 108 -8.35 0.55 -1.25
CA VAL A 108 -7.70 0.36 -2.56
C VAL A 108 -8.74 0.29 -3.67
N ALA A 109 -9.77 -0.55 -3.52
CA ALA A 109 -10.82 -0.68 -4.52
C ALA A 109 -11.51 0.66 -4.83
N LYS A 110 -11.77 1.48 -3.79
CA LYS A 110 -12.34 2.82 -3.99
C LYS A 110 -11.40 3.74 -4.76
N HIS A 111 -10.10 3.73 -4.48
CA HIS A 111 -9.13 4.51 -5.26
C HIS A 111 -9.15 4.14 -6.75
N TYR A 112 -9.30 2.85 -7.07
CA TYR A 112 -9.40 2.41 -8.46
C TYR A 112 -10.69 2.87 -9.16
N LEU A 113 -11.80 3.06 -8.43
CA LEU A 113 -13.04 3.58 -9.00
C LEU A 113 -12.85 5.01 -9.54
N ASP A 114 -12.02 5.82 -8.90
CA ASP A 114 -11.74 7.20 -9.33
C ASP A 114 -10.69 7.26 -10.48
N GLY A 115 -10.08 6.11 -10.81
CA GLY A 115 -9.10 5.96 -11.87
C GLY A 115 -7.65 6.16 -11.41
N GLY A 116 -6.73 5.68 -12.26
CA GLY A 116 -5.29 5.85 -12.06
C GLY A 116 -4.76 7.10 -12.76
N ASN A 117 -3.83 7.80 -12.11
CA ASN A 117 -3.14 8.95 -12.68
C ASN A 117 -1.65 8.61 -12.90
N TYR A 118 -1.06 9.18 -13.94
CA TYR A 118 0.36 9.02 -14.26
C TYR A 118 1.01 10.41 -14.40
N PRO A 119 2.00 10.76 -13.57
CA PRO A 119 2.75 12.00 -13.75
C PRO A 119 3.61 11.90 -15.03
N ILE A 120 3.51 12.89 -15.92
CA ILE A 120 4.40 12.99 -17.10
C ILE A 120 5.85 13.04 -16.59
N GLY A 121 6.73 12.18 -17.10
CA GLY A 121 8.09 11.97 -16.61
C GLY A 121 8.22 10.94 -15.48
N GLY A 122 7.13 10.26 -15.12
CA GLY A 122 7.07 9.19 -14.13
C GLY A 122 6.96 9.64 -12.67
N SER A 123 6.94 8.66 -11.76
CA SER A 123 6.72 8.89 -10.32
C SER A 123 7.80 9.74 -9.64
N SER A 124 9.01 9.79 -10.22
CA SER A 124 10.11 10.64 -9.74
C SER A 124 9.76 12.13 -9.73
N GLN A 125 8.82 12.56 -10.57
CA GLN A 125 8.35 13.94 -10.60
C GLN A 125 7.65 14.36 -9.31
N ILE A 126 7.07 13.42 -8.57
CA ILE A 126 6.46 13.72 -7.27
C ILE A 126 7.54 14.28 -6.32
N ALA A 127 8.69 13.61 -6.22
CA ALA A 127 9.80 14.10 -5.42
C ALA A 127 10.40 15.38 -6.01
N ALA A 128 10.64 15.42 -7.32
CA ALA A 128 11.26 16.56 -8.00
C ALA A 128 10.46 17.87 -7.84
N THR A 129 9.13 17.79 -7.74
CA THR A 129 8.26 18.96 -7.55
C THR A 129 8.11 19.39 -6.09
N ILE A 130 8.42 18.51 -5.13
CA ILE A 130 8.40 18.81 -3.69
C ILE A 130 9.71 19.44 -3.23
N ILE A 131 10.86 18.96 -3.73
CA ILE A 131 12.20 19.42 -3.29
C ILE A 131 12.36 20.95 -3.33
N PRO A 132 12.02 21.66 -4.43
CA PRO A 132 12.15 23.12 -4.48
C PRO A 132 11.32 23.86 -3.43
N LYS A 133 10.18 23.29 -3.00
CA LYS A 133 9.35 23.88 -1.95
C LYS A 133 10.03 23.77 -0.59
N ILE A 134 10.66 22.64 -0.29
CA ILE A 134 11.45 22.44 0.93
C ILE A 134 12.60 23.45 0.97
N GLU A 135 13.34 23.59 -0.12
CA GLU A 135 14.49 24.50 -0.21
C GLU A 135 14.09 25.97 -0.11
N LYS A 136 12.99 26.36 -0.76
CA LYS A 136 12.43 27.72 -0.67
C LYS A 136 12.01 28.08 0.75
N SER A 137 11.60 27.10 1.56
CA SER A 137 11.28 27.27 2.98
C SER A 137 12.52 27.27 3.89
N GLY A 138 13.74 27.25 3.32
CA GLY A 138 15.00 27.24 4.07
C GLY A 138 15.51 25.85 4.46
N GLY A 139 14.78 24.78 4.11
CA GLY A 139 15.22 23.41 4.30
C GLY A 139 16.33 22.99 3.33
N LYS A 140 16.89 21.80 3.56
CA LYS A 140 17.90 21.20 2.69
C LYS A 140 17.55 19.74 2.43
N VAL A 141 17.77 19.29 1.19
CA VAL A 141 17.63 17.89 0.78
C VAL A 141 19.02 17.37 0.41
N LEU A 142 19.56 16.47 1.23
CA LEU A 142 20.88 15.90 1.03
C LEU A 142 20.76 14.50 0.42
N VAL A 143 21.46 14.27 -0.68
CA VAL A 143 21.55 12.96 -1.35
C VAL A 143 22.95 12.38 -1.16
N LYS A 144 23.10 11.06 -1.32
CA LYS A 144 24.35 10.34 -1.03
C LYS A 144 24.86 10.64 0.40
N ALA A 145 23.91 10.82 1.32
CA ALA A 145 24.10 11.25 2.69
C ALA A 145 23.53 10.17 3.61
N GLU A 146 24.20 9.02 3.65
CA GLU A 146 23.76 7.87 4.44
C GLU A 146 23.89 8.17 5.95
N VAL A 147 22.81 7.98 6.68
CA VAL A 147 22.78 8.05 8.15
C VAL A 147 23.24 6.70 8.69
N ALA A 148 24.28 6.70 9.52
CA ALA A 148 24.79 5.50 10.18
C ALA A 148 24.15 5.28 11.56
N GLU A 149 23.81 6.36 12.28
CA GLU A 149 23.28 6.26 13.63
C GLU A 149 22.35 7.45 13.97
N ILE A 150 21.28 7.17 14.72
CA ILE A 150 20.46 8.17 15.40
C ILE A 150 21.07 8.38 16.79
N LEU A 151 21.47 9.62 17.06
CA LEU A 151 22.10 10.02 18.31
C LEU A 151 21.04 10.12 19.40
N VAL A 152 21.23 9.40 20.51
CA VAL A 152 20.31 9.38 21.65
C VAL A 152 21.03 9.78 22.93
N GLU A 153 20.56 10.85 23.57
CA GLU A 153 21.06 11.34 24.85
C GLU A 153 19.92 11.44 25.85
N LYS A 154 20.12 10.94 27.08
CA LYS A 154 19.10 10.97 28.15
C LYS A 154 17.72 10.49 27.68
N ASN A 155 17.70 9.41 26.87
CA ASN A 155 16.51 8.81 26.28
C ASN A 155 15.75 9.71 25.27
N GLN A 156 16.41 10.70 24.68
CA GLN A 156 15.87 11.56 23.63
C GLN A 156 16.75 11.49 22.38
N ALA A 157 16.13 11.43 21.20
CA ALA A 157 16.86 11.58 19.95
C ALA A 157 17.29 13.06 19.80
N VAL A 158 18.57 13.28 19.56
CA VAL A 158 19.19 14.62 19.51
C VAL A 158 19.89 14.94 18.20
N GLY A 159 19.80 14.03 17.23
CA GLY A 159 20.43 14.19 15.93
C GLY A 159 20.72 12.87 15.23
N VAL A 160 21.54 12.94 14.20
CA VAL A 160 22.02 11.81 13.42
C VAL A 160 23.51 11.93 13.16
N LYS A 161 24.19 10.80 13.08
CA LYS A 161 25.56 10.67 12.62
C LYS A 161 25.56 10.04 11.23
N MET A 162 26.28 10.67 10.31
CA MET A 162 26.43 10.21 8.94
C MET A 162 27.49 9.11 8.85
N ALA A 163 27.40 8.27 7.82
CA ALA A 163 28.38 7.22 7.56
C ALA A 163 29.81 7.75 7.36
N LYS A 164 29.95 9.00 6.90
CA LYS A 164 31.24 9.70 6.73
C LYS A 164 31.74 10.39 8.00
N GLY A 165 30.98 10.32 9.10
CA GLY A 165 31.39 10.77 10.42
C GLY A 165 30.83 12.13 10.84
N GLU A 166 30.25 12.92 9.93
CA GLU A 166 29.61 14.18 10.29
C GLU A 166 28.39 13.95 11.21
N GLU A 167 28.14 14.86 12.14
CA GLU A 167 26.95 14.84 12.99
C GLU A 167 26.05 16.03 12.69
N PHE A 168 24.75 15.78 12.60
CA PHE A 168 23.72 16.80 12.52
C PHE A 168 22.85 16.75 13.77
N ARG A 169 22.85 17.83 14.56
CA ARG A 169 22.02 17.96 15.75
C ARG A 169 20.65 18.53 15.42
N ALA A 170 19.60 17.92 15.96
CA ALA A 170 18.23 18.34 15.76
C ALA A 170 17.37 17.99 16.99
N PRO A 171 16.42 18.85 17.40
CA PRO A 171 15.53 18.56 18.52
C PRO A 171 14.46 17.51 18.19
N ILE A 172 14.24 17.25 16.90
CA ILE A 172 13.28 16.27 16.39
C ILE A 172 13.96 15.49 15.27
N VAL A 173 13.90 14.16 15.37
CA VAL A 173 14.34 13.24 14.33
C VAL A 173 13.13 12.44 13.87
N ILE A 174 12.80 12.55 12.57
CA ILE A 174 11.76 11.76 11.92
C ILE A 174 12.46 10.75 11.02
N SER A 175 12.28 9.46 11.29
CA SER A 175 12.88 8.39 10.49
C SER A 175 11.84 7.75 9.59
N ASP A 176 12.05 7.85 8.27
CA ASP A 176 11.28 7.17 7.23
C ASP A 176 12.08 6.03 6.59
N ALA A 177 13.10 5.50 7.29
CA ALA A 177 13.94 4.41 6.80
C ALA A 177 13.25 3.03 6.90
N GLY A 178 12.05 2.96 7.50
CA GLY A 178 11.35 1.73 7.82
C GLY A 178 11.72 1.17 9.20
N VAL A 179 10.75 0.56 9.88
CA VAL A 179 10.86 0.15 11.30
C VAL A 179 12.06 -0.77 11.59
N LEU A 180 12.35 -1.72 10.71
CA LEU A 180 13.49 -2.64 10.87
C LEU A 180 14.82 -1.90 10.74
N ASN A 181 14.94 -0.95 9.80
CA ASN A 181 16.16 -0.18 9.63
C ASN A 181 16.36 0.81 10.78
N THR A 182 15.32 1.59 11.09
CA THR A 182 15.37 2.59 12.16
C THR A 182 15.75 1.98 13.49
N TYR A 183 15.00 0.97 13.94
CA TYR A 183 15.21 0.42 15.27
C TYR A 183 16.27 -0.69 15.29
N GLY A 184 16.39 -1.46 14.20
CA GLY A 184 17.32 -2.58 14.12
C GLY A 184 18.75 -2.19 13.76
N HIS A 185 18.96 -1.10 13.00
CA HIS A 185 20.28 -0.72 12.48
C HIS A 185 20.72 0.68 12.89
N LEU A 186 19.82 1.68 12.84
CA LEU A 186 20.19 3.07 13.10
C LEU A 186 20.26 3.43 14.59
N LEU A 187 19.79 2.56 15.50
CA LEU A 187 19.96 2.74 16.93
C LEU A 187 21.20 1.99 17.43
N SER A 188 21.97 2.63 18.33
CA SER A 188 23.10 1.98 18.98
C SER A 188 22.68 0.70 19.72
N ALA A 189 23.60 -0.28 19.83
CA ALA A 189 23.33 -1.55 20.51
C ALA A 189 22.81 -1.34 21.94
N THR A 190 23.43 -0.44 22.69
CA THR A 190 23.01 -0.07 24.05
C THR A 190 21.58 0.49 24.09
N THR A 191 21.20 1.30 23.10
CA THR A 191 19.83 1.83 23.01
C THR A 191 18.83 0.72 22.67
N ARG A 192 19.18 -0.15 21.72
CA ARG A 192 18.34 -1.29 21.32
C ARG A 192 18.06 -2.24 22.48
N GLU A 193 19.08 -2.54 23.28
CA GLU A 193 18.96 -3.38 24.49
C GLU A 193 18.07 -2.71 25.54
N ARG A 194 18.35 -1.43 25.85
CA ARG A 194 17.59 -0.67 26.86
C ARG A 194 16.08 -0.65 26.58
N PHE A 195 15.70 -0.49 25.31
CA PHE A 195 14.29 -0.42 24.91
C PHE A 195 13.72 -1.76 24.42
N LEU A 196 14.43 -2.88 24.65
CA LEU A 196 13.99 -4.22 24.26
C LEU A 196 13.56 -4.29 22.78
N VAL A 197 14.26 -3.57 21.91
CA VAL A 197 13.88 -3.42 20.49
C VAL A 197 13.73 -4.79 19.82
N ALA A 198 14.64 -5.72 20.09
CA ALA A 198 14.59 -7.06 19.53
C ALA A 198 13.30 -7.81 19.89
N HIS A 199 12.73 -7.58 21.08
CA HIS A 199 11.44 -8.17 21.45
C HIS A 199 10.33 -7.64 20.55
N HIS A 200 10.23 -6.32 20.39
CA HIS A 200 9.20 -5.67 19.58
C HIS A 200 9.32 -5.99 18.08
N LEU A 201 10.54 -6.06 17.54
CA LEU A 201 10.73 -6.34 16.12
C LEU A 201 10.33 -7.77 15.74
N ARG A 202 10.38 -8.74 16.66
CA ARG A 202 9.92 -10.12 16.40
C ARG A 202 8.43 -10.24 16.14
N GLU A 203 7.63 -9.26 16.58
CA GLU A 203 6.19 -9.22 16.32
C GLU A 203 5.87 -8.75 14.91
N ILE A 204 6.84 -8.16 14.21
CA ILE A 204 6.68 -7.60 12.87
C ILE A 204 7.12 -8.63 11.84
N LYS A 205 6.15 -9.20 11.12
CA LYS A 205 6.40 -10.11 10.01
C LYS A 205 6.70 -9.29 8.73
N PRO A 206 7.79 -9.56 8.01
CA PRO A 206 8.03 -8.96 6.70
C PRO A 206 6.87 -9.24 5.73
N SER A 207 6.59 -8.27 4.85
CA SER A 207 5.69 -8.50 3.72
C SER A 207 6.36 -9.35 2.64
N LEU A 208 5.56 -9.78 1.66
CA LEU A 208 6.08 -10.45 0.47
C LEU A 208 7.02 -9.52 -0.32
N SER A 209 8.01 -10.14 -0.95
CA SER A 209 8.90 -9.47 -1.90
C SER A 209 8.33 -9.55 -3.30
N HIS A 210 8.66 -8.57 -4.14
CA HIS A 210 8.25 -8.52 -5.54
C HIS A 210 9.50 -8.59 -6.43
N VAL A 211 9.39 -9.29 -7.55
CA VAL A 211 10.42 -9.33 -8.59
C VAL A 211 9.99 -8.42 -9.72
N GLY A 212 10.82 -7.43 -10.06
CA GLY A 212 10.58 -6.50 -11.16
C GLY A 212 11.43 -6.85 -12.38
N LEU A 213 10.80 -6.92 -13.55
CA LEU A 213 11.47 -7.05 -14.84
C LEU A 213 11.14 -5.83 -15.70
N TYR A 214 12.18 -5.11 -16.13
CA TYR A 214 12.05 -3.98 -17.04
C TYR A 214 12.41 -4.43 -18.45
N ILE A 215 11.49 -4.25 -19.39
CA ILE A 215 11.64 -4.70 -20.78
C ILE A 215 11.61 -3.49 -21.70
N GLY A 216 12.69 -3.27 -22.44
CA GLY A 216 12.73 -2.34 -23.57
C GLY A 216 12.33 -3.05 -24.87
N LEU A 217 11.36 -2.49 -25.59
CA LEU A 217 10.92 -3.00 -26.88
C LEU A 217 11.41 -2.08 -28.00
N LYS A 218 11.71 -2.64 -29.17
CA LYS A 218 12.23 -1.88 -30.33
C LYS A 218 11.17 -1.07 -31.08
N LYS A 219 9.89 -1.37 -30.84
CA LYS A 219 8.74 -0.72 -31.46
C LYS A 219 8.03 0.19 -30.46
N THR A 220 7.34 1.21 -30.94
CA THR A 220 6.55 2.12 -30.11
C THR A 220 5.33 1.44 -29.50
N ALA A 221 4.72 2.07 -28.50
CA ALA A 221 3.47 1.58 -27.92
C ALA A 221 2.35 1.50 -28.97
N GLU A 222 2.29 2.48 -29.89
CA GLU A 222 1.31 2.52 -30.98
C GLU A 222 1.51 1.37 -31.97
N GLU A 223 2.74 1.14 -32.44
CA GLU A 223 3.06 0.05 -33.37
C GLU A 223 2.76 -1.35 -32.80
N LEU A 224 2.73 -1.46 -31.47
CA LEU A 224 2.44 -2.69 -30.73
C LEU A 224 0.98 -2.78 -30.25
N GLY A 225 0.18 -1.73 -30.45
CA GLY A 225 -1.19 -1.66 -29.93
C GLY A 225 -1.27 -1.65 -28.40
N LEU A 226 -0.21 -1.23 -27.72
CA LEU A 226 -0.18 -1.14 -26.26
C LEU A 226 -0.98 0.07 -25.80
N THR A 227 -1.81 -0.12 -24.79
CA THR A 227 -2.60 0.96 -24.17
C THR A 227 -2.04 1.28 -22.79
N GLY A 228 -2.42 2.43 -22.22
CA GLY A 228 -2.08 2.79 -20.84
C GLY A 228 -2.72 1.90 -19.74
N THR A 229 -3.36 0.77 -20.11
CA THR A 229 -4.04 -0.11 -19.17
C THR A 229 -3.04 -1.03 -18.47
N ASN A 230 -2.97 -0.98 -17.15
CA ASN A 230 -2.21 -1.96 -16.39
C ASN A 230 -2.98 -3.28 -16.31
N LEU A 231 -2.26 -4.40 -16.35
CA LEU A 231 -2.84 -5.74 -16.32
C LEU A 231 -2.44 -6.44 -15.03
N TRP A 232 -3.43 -7.00 -14.36
CA TRP A 232 -3.26 -7.98 -13.31
C TRP A 232 -3.64 -9.35 -13.87
N ILE A 233 -2.68 -10.26 -13.97
CA ILE A 233 -2.84 -11.56 -14.60
C ILE A 233 -2.67 -12.64 -13.54
N TYR A 234 -3.64 -13.54 -13.45
CA TYR A 234 -3.66 -14.65 -12.50
C TYR A 234 -3.75 -15.97 -13.25
N PRO A 235 -3.11 -17.05 -12.75
CA PRO A 235 -3.22 -18.37 -13.34
C PRO A 235 -4.60 -19.00 -13.11
N ASP A 236 -5.28 -18.64 -12.02
CA ASP A 236 -6.59 -19.15 -11.63
C ASP A 236 -7.38 -18.11 -10.81
N TYR A 237 -8.54 -18.52 -10.27
CA TYR A 237 -9.42 -17.69 -9.44
C TYR A 237 -9.28 -17.97 -7.94
N ASP A 238 -8.24 -18.69 -7.51
CA ASP A 238 -7.94 -18.92 -6.09
C ASP A 238 -6.59 -18.29 -5.72
N HIS A 239 -6.65 -17.01 -5.35
CA HIS A 239 -5.48 -16.20 -5.00
C HIS A 239 -4.69 -16.79 -3.82
N ASP A 240 -5.40 -17.36 -2.84
CA ASP A 240 -4.81 -17.94 -1.65
C ASP A 240 -4.04 -19.23 -1.99
N GLU A 241 -4.64 -20.12 -2.79
CA GLU A 241 -3.98 -21.34 -3.25
C GLU A 241 -2.81 -21.04 -4.19
N SER A 242 -3.00 -20.12 -5.14
CA SER A 242 -1.96 -19.68 -6.08
C SER A 242 -0.70 -19.21 -5.35
N MET A 243 -0.87 -18.33 -4.36
CA MET A 243 0.24 -17.84 -3.55
C MET A 243 0.86 -18.96 -2.70
N ALA A 244 0.05 -19.77 -2.03
CA ALA A 244 0.55 -20.86 -1.19
C ALA A 244 1.33 -21.92 -1.99
N ARG A 245 0.95 -22.16 -3.24
CA ARG A 245 1.66 -23.04 -4.18
C ARG A 245 3.03 -22.46 -4.54
N TYR A 246 3.08 -21.18 -4.90
CA TYR A 246 4.35 -20.52 -5.26
C TYR A 246 5.30 -20.35 -4.06
N GLU A 247 4.78 -20.10 -2.86
CA GLU A 247 5.59 -20.04 -1.62
C GLU A 247 6.26 -21.39 -1.30
N LYS A 248 5.63 -22.51 -1.66
CA LYS A 248 6.18 -23.85 -1.45
C LYS A 248 7.17 -24.26 -2.54
N ASP A 249 6.94 -23.82 -3.76
CA ASP A 249 7.77 -24.13 -4.92
C ASP A 249 7.94 -22.89 -5.81
N PRO A 250 9.12 -22.22 -5.79
CA PRO A 250 9.37 -21.06 -6.63
C PRO A 250 9.50 -21.39 -8.13
N HIS A 251 9.47 -22.67 -8.52
CA HIS A 251 9.36 -23.09 -9.93
C HIS A 251 7.91 -23.27 -10.39
N ALA A 252 6.92 -23.18 -9.48
CA ALA A 252 5.52 -23.17 -9.84
C ALA A 252 5.16 -21.91 -10.67
N PRO A 253 4.02 -21.90 -11.39
CA PRO A 253 3.55 -20.71 -12.09
C PRO A 253 3.45 -19.50 -11.17
N PHE A 254 3.77 -18.32 -11.68
CA PHE A 254 3.65 -17.08 -10.91
C PHE A 254 2.21 -16.92 -10.40
N PRO A 255 2.02 -16.57 -9.12
CA PRO A 255 0.71 -16.48 -8.50
C PRO A 255 -0.06 -15.24 -8.96
N VAL A 256 0.68 -14.21 -9.36
CA VAL A 256 0.16 -12.99 -9.95
C VAL A 256 1.27 -12.33 -10.77
N VAL A 257 0.92 -11.82 -11.95
CA VAL A 257 1.81 -11.01 -12.79
C VAL A 257 1.15 -9.65 -13.03
N TYR A 258 1.85 -8.60 -12.63
CA TYR A 258 1.46 -7.22 -12.93
C TYR A 258 2.27 -6.69 -14.11
N ILE A 259 1.59 -6.20 -15.14
CA ILE A 259 2.22 -5.59 -16.32
C ILE A 259 1.74 -4.15 -16.43
N SER A 260 2.69 -3.22 -16.58
CA SER A 260 2.40 -1.80 -16.80
C SER A 260 3.11 -1.28 -18.04
N PHE A 261 2.50 -0.28 -18.67
CA PHE A 261 3.01 0.34 -19.91
C PHE A 261 3.23 1.85 -19.70
N PRO A 262 4.35 2.27 -19.07
CA PRO A 262 4.62 3.69 -18.82
C PRO A 262 4.72 4.52 -20.11
N SER A 263 5.40 4.02 -21.15
CA SER A 263 5.55 4.71 -22.43
C SER A 263 4.23 4.94 -23.17
N ALA A 264 3.21 4.11 -22.92
CA ALA A 264 1.87 4.32 -23.47
C ALA A 264 1.07 5.41 -22.73
N LYS A 265 1.55 5.89 -21.57
CA LYS A 265 0.91 6.92 -20.74
C LYS A 265 1.64 8.25 -20.81
N ASP A 266 2.93 8.20 -21.09
CA ASP A 266 3.82 9.34 -21.06
C ASP A 266 4.06 9.86 -22.49
N PRO A 267 3.62 11.09 -22.82
CA PRO A 267 3.79 11.64 -24.17
C PRO A 267 5.24 11.97 -24.53
N THR A 268 6.20 11.79 -23.60
CA THR A 268 7.62 12.04 -23.86
C THR A 268 8.36 10.83 -24.46
N PHE A 269 7.68 9.70 -24.65
CA PHE A 269 8.23 8.45 -25.22
C PHE A 269 7.66 8.12 -26.61
#